data_AF-A0A935KVH2-F1
#
_entry.id   AF-A0A935KVH2-F1
#
_cell.length_a   1.000
_cell.length_b   1.000
_cell.length_c   1.000
_cell.angle_alpha   90.00
_cell.angle_beta   90.00
_cell.angle_gamma   90.00
#
_symmetry.space_group_name_H-M   'P 1'
#
loop_
_entity.id
_entity.type
_entity.pdbx_description
1 polymer ?
#
loop_
_entity_poly.entity_id
_entity_poly.type
_entity_poly.pdbx_seq_one_letter_code
_entity_poly.pdbx_strand_id
1 'polypeptide(L)'
;MNVDKMEFVHPHTLGDGLKLLEMGSGGPGIGTAMILLMADKAREYRGGGDPSHGAFVLGSWAGDRVMLVGDYATDDDGPPINGVQRSWLYSLCIPEGKLGEVLADLEGMESRQQLSGPRSEMLAYLRQGGAIFRDISMEIAAAIEQELGGKFIGEGWRDWSPGPEYDF
;
A
#
# COMPACT_ATOMS: atom_id res chain seq x y z
N MET A 1 -2.58 -3.62 -2.09
CA MET A 1 -1.19 -3.95 -2.50
C MET A 1 -1.22 -4.73 -3.80
N ASN A 2 -0.23 -4.52 -4.65
CA ASN A 2 0.06 -5.28 -5.85
C ASN A 2 1.26 -6.20 -5.56
N VAL A 3 1.02 -7.51 -5.54
CA VAL A 3 2.03 -8.50 -5.12
C VAL A 3 2.96 -8.92 -6.27
N ASP A 4 2.64 -8.55 -7.50
CA ASP A 4 3.53 -8.75 -8.65
C ASP A 4 4.56 -7.61 -8.72
N LYS A 5 4.15 -6.38 -8.41
CA LYS A 5 5.01 -5.18 -8.45
C LYS A 5 5.64 -4.82 -7.12
N MET A 6 5.19 -5.44 -6.02
CA MET A 6 5.59 -5.09 -4.66
C MET A 6 5.28 -3.63 -4.30
N GLU A 7 4.10 -3.15 -4.72
CA GLU A 7 3.60 -1.78 -4.45
C GLU A 7 2.38 -1.82 -3.53
N PHE A 8 2.17 -0.78 -2.73
CA PHE A 8 1.01 -0.68 -1.84
C PHE A 8 0.54 0.77 -1.67
N VAL A 9 -0.77 0.95 -1.47
CA VAL A 9 -1.41 2.22 -1.13
C VAL A 9 -1.90 2.12 0.31
N HIS A 10 -1.41 2.96 1.20
CA HIS A 10 -1.75 2.90 2.62
C HIS A 10 -3.07 3.64 2.93
N PRO A 11 -4.08 3.02 3.56
CA PRO A 11 -5.40 3.62 3.73
C PRO A 11 -5.43 4.97 4.45
N HIS A 12 -4.62 5.14 5.51
CA HIS A 12 -4.57 6.43 6.23
C HIS A 12 -4.07 7.59 5.36
N THR A 13 -3.30 7.27 4.32
CA THR A 13 -2.84 8.27 3.35
C THR A 13 -3.93 8.70 2.39
N LEU A 14 -5.17 8.23 2.56
CA LEU A 14 -6.33 8.69 1.79
C LEU A 14 -7.52 9.00 2.72
N GLY A 15 -7.25 9.27 4.00
CA GLY A 15 -8.28 9.58 4.98
C GLY A 15 -9.13 8.38 5.41
N ASP A 16 -8.77 7.15 5.01
CA ASP A 16 -9.45 5.93 5.42
C ASP A 16 -8.76 5.26 6.61
N GLY A 17 -9.51 4.46 7.36
CA GLY A 17 -8.95 3.60 8.39
C GLY A 17 -8.38 2.27 7.85
N LEU A 18 -7.66 1.53 8.68
CA LEU A 18 -7.05 0.24 8.32
C LEU A 18 -8.06 -0.92 8.21
N LYS A 19 -9.30 -0.76 8.71
CA LYS A 19 -10.30 -1.83 8.67
C LYS A 19 -11.02 -1.85 7.33
N LEU A 20 -11.35 -3.04 6.85
CA LEU A 20 -12.00 -3.25 5.54
C LEU A 20 -13.30 -2.44 5.36
N LEU A 21 -14.10 -2.29 6.41
CA LEU A 21 -15.33 -1.47 6.36
C LEU A 21 -15.02 0.03 6.34
N GLU A 22 -13.95 0.49 6.99
CA GLU A 22 -13.53 1.90 6.97
C GLU A 22 -13.09 2.28 5.55
N MET A 23 -12.29 1.41 4.92
CA MET A 23 -11.84 1.50 3.53
C MET A 23 -12.98 1.54 2.49
N GLY A 24 -14.18 1.05 2.83
CA GLY A 24 -15.35 1.08 1.95
C GLY A 24 -16.32 2.23 2.24
N SER A 25 -16.09 3.01 3.30
CA SER A 25 -17.07 3.96 3.85
C SER A 25 -16.54 5.40 3.98
N GLY A 26 -15.23 5.64 3.80
CA GLY A 26 -14.69 7.01 3.72
C GLY A 26 -15.02 7.67 2.39
N GLY A 27 -14.90 9.01 2.35
CA GLY A 27 -15.14 9.86 1.17
C GLY A 27 -14.17 9.57 0.01
N PRO A 28 -13.56 10.57 -0.67
CA PRO A 28 -12.56 10.28 -1.70
C PRO A 28 -11.35 9.54 -1.08
N GLY A 29 -11.41 8.21 -1.06
CA GLY A 29 -10.54 7.32 -0.29
C GLY A 29 -9.95 6.18 -1.12
N ILE A 30 -9.57 5.08 -0.46
CA ILE A 30 -8.93 3.91 -1.09
C ILE A 30 -9.82 3.27 -2.17
N GLY A 31 -11.14 3.38 -2.05
CA GLY A 31 -12.08 2.92 -3.08
C GLY A 31 -11.83 3.58 -4.44
N THR A 32 -11.66 4.90 -4.48
CA THR A 32 -11.39 5.64 -5.72
C THR A 32 -9.99 5.34 -6.25
N ALA A 33 -8.97 5.29 -5.37
CA ALA A 33 -7.61 4.92 -5.77
C ALA A 33 -7.56 3.51 -6.39
N MET A 34 -8.30 2.55 -5.83
CA MET A 34 -8.41 1.19 -6.37
C MET A 34 -9.06 1.14 -7.74
N ILE A 35 -10.12 1.93 -7.97
CA ILE A 35 -10.76 2.03 -9.29
C ILE A 35 -9.77 2.58 -10.33
N LEU A 36 -9.02 3.64 -10.01
CA LEU A 36 -8.03 4.22 -10.93
C LEU A 36 -6.88 3.25 -11.26
N LEU A 37 -6.39 2.51 -10.26
CA LEU A 37 -5.26 1.60 -10.44
C LEU A 37 -5.63 0.31 -11.18
N MET A 38 -6.82 -0.23 -10.93
CA MET A 38 -7.25 -1.52 -11.49
C MET A 38 -8.10 -1.40 -12.77
N ALA A 39 -8.51 -0.20 -13.16
CA ALA A 39 -9.26 0.01 -14.40
C ALA A 39 -8.54 -0.65 -15.59
N ASP A 40 -9.27 -1.43 -16.40
CA ASP A 40 -8.68 -1.98 -17.61
C ASP A 40 -8.17 -0.84 -18.50
N LYS A 41 -6.95 -0.97 -19.01
CA LYS A 41 -6.18 0.14 -19.57
C LYS A 41 -6.83 0.65 -20.86
N ALA A 42 -7.77 1.56 -20.75
CA ALA A 42 -8.23 2.36 -21.87
C ALA A 42 -7.11 3.37 -22.21
N ARG A 43 -6.31 3.06 -23.23
CA ARG A 43 -5.25 3.95 -23.74
C ARG A 43 -5.79 5.25 -24.36
N GLU A 44 -7.11 5.43 -24.40
CA GLU A 44 -7.79 6.51 -25.10
C GLU A 44 -8.92 7.06 -24.22
N TYR A 45 -9.00 8.39 -24.14
CA TYR A 45 -10.10 9.11 -23.51
C TYR A 45 -11.39 8.90 -24.31
N ARG A 46 -12.42 8.37 -23.68
CA ARG A 46 -13.74 8.09 -24.25
C ARG A 46 -14.83 9.05 -23.77
N GLY A 47 -14.52 9.84 -22.74
CA GLY A 47 -15.39 10.89 -22.19
C GLY A 47 -16.43 10.36 -21.18
N GLY A 48 -17.34 11.22 -20.73
CA GLY A 48 -18.51 10.81 -19.93
C GLY A 48 -18.24 10.39 -18.47
N GLY A 49 -17.05 10.66 -17.94
CA GLY A 49 -16.66 10.26 -16.58
C GLY A 49 -15.23 9.76 -16.47
N ASP A 50 -14.53 9.61 -17.60
CA ASP A 50 -13.10 9.29 -17.61
C ASP A 50 -12.27 10.37 -16.88
N PRO A 51 -11.25 9.96 -16.10
CA PRO A 51 -10.35 10.90 -15.47
C PRO A 51 -9.71 11.79 -16.54
N SER A 52 -9.72 13.09 -16.27
CA SER A 52 -9.31 14.09 -17.27
C SER A 52 -7.79 14.13 -17.49
N HIS A 53 -7.01 13.53 -16.57
CA HIS A 53 -5.55 13.52 -16.54
C HIS A 53 -5.03 12.19 -15.93
N GLY A 54 -3.72 11.90 -16.04
CA GLY A 54 -3.13 10.69 -15.45
C GLY A 54 -3.20 9.41 -16.29
N ALA A 55 -3.39 9.52 -17.61
CA ALA A 55 -3.52 8.37 -18.54
C ALA A 55 -2.34 7.35 -18.50
N PHE A 56 -1.18 7.74 -17.95
CA PHE A 56 -0.04 6.83 -17.75
C PHE A 56 -0.21 5.92 -16.52
N VAL A 57 -1.00 6.32 -15.52
CA VAL A 57 -1.26 5.56 -14.28
C VAL A 57 -2.52 4.73 -14.36
N LEU A 58 -3.52 5.15 -15.15
CA LEU A 58 -4.78 4.43 -15.27
C LEU A 58 -4.53 2.97 -15.68
N GLY A 59 -5.01 2.04 -14.87
CA GLY A 59 -4.78 0.62 -15.10
C GLY A 59 -3.34 0.17 -14.91
N SER A 60 -2.54 0.91 -14.15
CA SER A 60 -1.17 0.50 -13.84
C SER A 60 -1.12 -0.82 -13.08
N TRP A 61 -2.18 -1.25 -12.40
CA TRP A 61 -2.32 -2.56 -11.75
C TRP A 61 -3.25 -3.50 -12.52
N ALA A 62 -3.73 -3.12 -13.71
CA ALA A 62 -4.61 -3.95 -14.51
C ALA A 62 -3.90 -5.23 -14.95
N GLY A 63 -4.53 -6.38 -14.64
CA GLY A 63 -3.99 -7.71 -14.95
C GLY A 63 -2.98 -8.25 -13.93
N ASP A 64 -2.59 -7.46 -12.93
CA ASP A 64 -1.73 -7.91 -11.84
C ASP A 64 -2.53 -8.61 -10.72
N ARG A 65 -1.83 -9.38 -9.88
CA ARG A 65 -2.39 -9.91 -8.63
C ARG A 65 -2.43 -8.79 -7.58
N VAL A 66 -3.63 -8.34 -7.25
CA VAL A 66 -3.89 -7.29 -6.26
C VAL A 66 -4.63 -7.85 -5.06
N MET A 67 -4.27 -7.38 -3.86
CA MET A 67 -4.85 -7.81 -2.60
C MET A 67 -5.19 -6.61 -1.69
N LEU A 68 -6.28 -6.72 -0.95
CA LEU A 68 -6.58 -5.89 0.21
C LEU A 68 -6.20 -6.68 1.46
N VAL A 69 -5.24 -6.17 2.23
CA VAL A 69 -4.67 -6.86 3.40
C VAL A 69 -4.59 -5.85 4.54
N GLY A 70 -5.17 -6.20 5.69
CA GLY A 70 -5.05 -5.42 6.92
C GLY A 70 -3.91 -5.92 7.80
N ASP A 71 -3.64 -5.18 8.87
CA ASP A 71 -2.61 -5.47 9.88
C ASP A 71 -2.93 -6.70 10.75
N TYR A 72 -4.17 -7.20 10.71
CA TYR A 72 -4.61 -8.43 11.38
C TYR A 72 -4.49 -9.69 10.54
N ALA A 73 -3.89 -9.63 9.35
CA ALA A 73 -3.75 -10.81 8.50
C ALA A 73 -3.03 -11.95 9.22
N THR A 74 -3.49 -13.18 9.00
CA THR A 74 -2.95 -14.40 9.60
C THR A 74 -2.62 -15.43 8.51
N ASP A 75 -1.75 -16.40 8.83
CA ASP A 75 -1.36 -17.44 7.86
C ASP A 75 -2.52 -18.38 7.49
N ASP A 76 -3.61 -18.37 8.26
CA ASP A 76 -4.85 -19.10 7.97
C ASP A 76 -5.72 -18.41 6.91
N ASP A 77 -5.44 -17.15 6.56
CA ASP A 77 -6.18 -16.42 5.52
C ASP A 77 -5.91 -16.95 4.10
N GLY A 78 -4.89 -17.79 3.94
CA GLY A 78 -4.61 -18.48 2.68
C GLY A 78 -3.14 -18.85 2.49
N PRO A 79 -2.80 -19.48 1.36
CA PRO A 79 -1.43 -19.92 1.10
C PRO A 79 -0.45 -18.73 1.00
N PRO A 80 0.85 -18.95 1.26
CA PRO A 80 1.88 -17.93 1.08
C PRO A 80 1.85 -17.33 -0.34
N ILE A 81 2.11 -16.03 -0.44
CA ILE A 81 2.20 -15.33 -1.72
C ILE A 81 3.67 -15.11 -2.05
N ASN A 82 4.14 -15.67 -3.16
CA ASN A 82 5.55 -15.57 -3.59
C ASN A 82 6.54 -15.98 -2.48
N GLY A 83 6.18 -16.98 -1.66
CA GLY A 83 7.00 -17.44 -0.53
C GLY A 83 6.90 -16.59 0.74
N VAL A 84 6.08 -15.53 0.73
CA VAL A 84 5.83 -14.66 1.89
C VAL A 84 4.54 -15.08 2.59
N GLN A 85 4.63 -15.28 3.90
CA GLN A 85 3.47 -15.63 4.73
C GLN A 85 2.46 -14.48 4.82
N ARG A 86 1.18 -14.81 4.95
CA ARG A 86 0.08 -13.82 4.97
C ARG A 86 0.24 -12.82 6.09
N SER A 87 0.60 -13.30 7.28
CA SER A 87 0.82 -12.47 8.46
C SER A 87 1.97 -11.47 8.32
N TRP A 88 2.85 -11.65 7.34
CA TRP A 88 3.99 -10.75 7.12
C TRP A 88 3.67 -9.62 6.15
N LEU A 89 2.68 -9.80 5.26
CA LEU A 89 2.45 -8.91 4.12
C LEU A 89 2.34 -7.44 4.55
N TYR A 90 1.55 -7.14 5.58
CA TYR A 90 1.44 -5.77 6.11
C TYR A 90 2.76 -5.28 6.73
N SER A 91 3.45 -6.13 7.49
CA SER A 91 4.72 -5.78 8.15
C SER A 91 5.88 -5.56 7.17
N LEU A 92 5.79 -6.10 5.96
CA LEU A 92 6.74 -5.88 4.88
C LEU A 92 6.45 -4.62 4.06
N CYS A 93 5.35 -3.92 4.35
CA CYS A 93 5.07 -2.61 3.80
C CYS A 93 5.85 -1.56 4.61
N ILE A 94 7.13 -1.38 4.26
CA ILE A 94 8.09 -0.58 5.04
C ILE A 94 8.36 0.74 4.28
N PRO A 95 8.30 1.90 4.97
CA PRO A 95 8.65 3.16 4.33
C PRO A 95 10.09 3.22 3.83
N GLU A 96 10.30 4.01 2.77
CA GLU A 96 11.63 4.23 2.22
C GLU A 96 12.57 4.77 3.29
N GLY A 97 13.79 4.22 3.37
CA GLY A 97 14.76 4.57 4.41
C GLY A 97 14.52 3.95 5.79
N LYS A 98 13.37 3.32 6.05
CA LYS A 98 13.00 2.80 7.39
C LYS A 98 13.35 1.33 7.65
N LEU A 99 13.84 0.60 6.66
CA LEU A 99 14.22 -0.81 6.82
C LEU A 99 15.23 -1.03 7.96
N GLY A 100 16.20 -0.12 8.14
CA GLY A 100 17.20 -0.23 9.21
C GLY A 100 16.59 -0.13 10.61
N GLU A 101 15.60 0.74 10.79
CA GLU A 101 14.87 0.89 12.06
C GLU A 101 14.05 -0.37 12.37
N VAL A 102 13.32 -0.89 11.38
CA VAL A 102 12.54 -2.13 11.51
C VAL A 102 13.43 -3.34 11.86
N LEU A 103 14.58 -3.46 11.20
CA LEU A 103 15.57 -4.50 11.52
C LEU A 103 16.05 -4.35 12.97
N ALA A 104 16.49 -3.15 13.37
CA ALA A 104 16.99 -2.91 14.73
C ALA A 104 15.94 -3.26 15.80
N ASP A 105 14.67 -2.95 15.58
CA ASP A 105 13.58 -3.28 16.51
C ASP A 105 13.39 -4.80 16.65
N LEU A 106 13.35 -5.52 15.52
CA LEU A 106 13.20 -6.98 15.52
C LEU A 106 14.41 -7.68 16.17
N GLU A 107 15.62 -7.20 15.91
CA GLU A 107 16.85 -7.70 16.55
C GLU A 107 16.87 -7.41 18.06
N GLY A 108 16.36 -6.25 18.46
CA GLY A 108 16.13 -5.91 19.87
C GLY A 108 15.12 -6.86 20.54
N MET A 109 14.07 -7.27 19.83
CA MET A 109 13.12 -8.27 20.35
C MET A 109 13.76 -9.68 20.41
N GLU A 110 14.54 -10.07 19.41
CA GLU A 110 15.26 -11.35 19.36
C GLU A 110 16.25 -11.48 20.53
N SER A 111 17.08 -10.46 20.76
CA SER A 111 18.05 -10.44 21.87
C SER A 111 17.40 -10.53 23.25
N ARG A 112 16.18 -9.99 23.41
CA ARG A 112 15.37 -10.10 24.63
C ARG A 112 14.59 -11.43 24.73
N GLN A 113 14.74 -12.34 23.76
CA GLN A 113 13.98 -13.59 23.65
C GLN A 113 12.46 -13.37 23.58
N GLN A 114 12.05 -12.23 23.01
CA GLN A 114 10.65 -11.82 22.84
C GLN A 114 10.15 -12.04 21.41
N LEU A 115 11.05 -12.42 20.49
CA LEU A 115 10.72 -12.74 19.12
C LEU A 115 10.46 -14.24 19.00
N SER A 116 9.28 -14.62 18.49
CA SER A 116 8.92 -16.02 18.28
C SER A 116 8.04 -16.19 17.05
N GLY A 117 7.99 -17.43 16.53
CA GLY A 117 7.13 -17.83 15.44
C GLY A 117 7.32 -16.95 14.18
N PRO A 118 6.22 -16.48 13.55
CA PRO A 118 6.26 -15.78 12.26
C PRO A 118 7.23 -14.59 12.21
N ARG A 119 7.38 -13.83 13.31
CA ARG A 119 8.27 -12.65 13.33
C ARG A 119 9.75 -13.01 13.33
N SER A 120 10.13 -14.17 13.88
CA SER A 120 11.52 -14.66 13.84
C SER A 120 11.91 -15.09 12.42
N GLU A 121 10.99 -15.79 11.74
CA GLU A 121 11.16 -16.17 10.33
C GLU A 121 11.21 -14.94 9.41
N MET A 122 10.36 -13.93 9.66
CA MET A 122 10.39 -12.66 8.93
C MET A 122 11.72 -11.92 9.10
N LEU A 123 12.29 -11.88 10.32
CA LEU A 123 13.60 -11.29 10.56
C LEU A 123 14.70 -12.02 9.76
N ALA A 124 14.67 -13.35 9.72
CA ALA A 124 15.61 -14.13 8.93
C ALA A 124 15.47 -13.85 7.42
N TYR A 125 14.23 -13.72 6.92
CA TYR A 125 13.94 -13.33 5.54
C TYR A 125 14.52 -11.95 5.20
N LEU A 126 14.29 -10.94 6.05
CA LEU A 126 14.79 -9.59 5.84
C LEU A 126 16.33 -9.52 5.87
N ARG A 127 16.98 -10.25 6.79
CA ARG A 127 18.46 -10.36 6.85
C ARG A 127 19.08 -10.91 5.57
N GLN A 128 18.34 -11.76 4.85
CA GLN A 128 18.78 -12.35 3.59
C GLN A 128 18.50 -11.45 2.37
N GLY A 129 18.03 -10.22 2.58
CA GLY A 129 17.66 -9.31 1.49
C GLY A 129 16.31 -9.64 0.87
N GLY A 130 15.40 -10.24 1.65
CA GLY A 130 14.02 -10.48 1.23
C GLY A 130 13.34 -9.21 0.71
N ALA A 131 12.52 -9.37 -0.32
CA ALA A 131 11.77 -8.26 -0.91
C ALA A 131 10.76 -7.66 0.07
N ILE A 132 10.67 -6.33 0.06
CA ILE A 132 9.72 -5.53 0.84
C ILE A 132 8.79 -4.78 -0.13
N PHE A 133 7.59 -4.46 0.34
CA PHE A 133 6.69 -3.59 -0.40
C PHE A 133 7.15 -2.15 -0.24
N ARG A 134 7.03 -1.39 -1.32
CA ARG A 134 7.33 0.04 -1.36
C ARG A 134 6.03 0.83 -1.49
N ASP A 135 6.12 2.11 -1.14
CA ASP A 135 5.06 3.05 -1.43
C ASP A 135 4.81 3.13 -2.95
N ILE A 136 3.64 3.63 -3.34
CA ILE A 136 3.32 3.92 -4.73
C ILE A 136 4.33 4.89 -5.35
N SER A 137 4.52 4.81 -6.66
CA SER A 137 5.45 5.70 -7.36
C SER A 137 4.99 7.18 -7.32
N MET A 138 5.90 8.11 -7.64
CA MET A 138 5.57 9.54 -7.70
C MET A 138 4.48 9.85 -8.72
N GLU A 139 4.51 9.13 -9.84
CA GLU A 139 3.54 9.17 -10.92
C GLU A 139 2.14 8.79 -10.43
N ILE A 140 2.06 7.68 -9.68
CA ILE A 140 0.78 7.20 -9.13
C ILE A 140 0.21 8.20 -8.13
N ALA A 141 1.05 8.66 -7.21
CA ALA A 141 0.64 9.62 -6.20
C ALA A 141 0.12 10.93 -6.82
N ALA A 142 0.83 11.48 -7.83
CA ALA A 142 0.41 12.69 -8.51
C ALA A 142 -0.96 12.55 -9.20
N ALA A 143 -1.27 11.37 -9.76
CA ALA A 143 -2.59 11.11 -10.33
C ALA A 143 -3.69 11.07 -9.25
N ILE A 144 -3.42 10.44 -8.11
CA ILE A 144 -4.36 10.38 -6.99
C ILE A 144 -4.59 11.78 -6.38
N GLU A 145 -3.54 12.58 -6.18
CA GLU A 145 -3.63 13.97 -5.73
C GLU A 145 -4.59 14.82 -6.57
N GLN A 146 -4.47 14.67 -7.88
CA GLN A 146 -5.27 15.42 -8.83
C GLN A 146 -6.74 15.02 -8.80
N GLU A 147 -7.04 13.73 -8.76
CA GLU A 147 -8.42 13.23 -8.80
C GLU A 147 -9.15 13.40 -7.46
N LEU A 148 -8.43 13.34 -6.33
CA LEU A 148 -9.02 13.48 -4.99
C LEU A 148 -8.87 14.89 -4.41
N GLY A 149 -8.24 15.82 -5.12
CA GLY A 149 -8.14 17.23 -4.73
C GLY A 149 -7.32 17.47 -3.47
N GLY A 150 -6.18 16.79 -3.30
CA GLY A 150 -5.28 16.93 -2.15
C GLY A 150 -3.81 16.71 -2.50
N LYS A 151 -2.98 16.57 -1.47
CA LYS A 151 -1.52 16.46 -1.59
C LYS A 151 -0.99 15.38 -0.66
N PHE A 152 -0.11 14.56 -1.19
CA PHE A 152 0.76 13.73 -0.38
C PHE A 152 1.92 14.58 0.17
N ILE A 153 2.20 14.48 1.47
CA ILE A 153 3.25 15.24 2.17
C ILE A 153 4.17 14.29 2.96
N GLY A 154 5.45 14.67 3.11
CA GLY A 154 6.45 13.89 3.84
C GLY A 154 7.46 13.16 2.95
N GLU A 155 8.51 12.63 3.57
CA GLU A 155 9.50 11.75 2.93
C GLU A 155 9.21 10.29 3.31
N GLY A 156 8.96 9.42 2.32
CA GLY A 156 8.57 8.03 2.54
C GLY A 156 7.07 7.81 2.36
N TRP A 157 6.41 7.11 3.30
CA TRP A 157 4.96 6.92 3.24
C TRP A 157 4.29 8.27 3.48
N ARG A 158 3.63 8.77 2.45
CA ARG A 158 3.24 10.17 2.40
C ARG A 158 1.90 10.34 3.11
N ASP A 159 1.81 11.30 4.02
CA ASP A 159 0.54 11.65 4.65
C ASP A 159 -0.34 12.42 3.64
N TRP A 160 -1.67 12.36 3.79
CA TRP A 160 -2.57 13.10 2.93
C TRP A 160 -3.06 14.37 3.57
N SER A 161 -2.82 15.46 2.86
CA SER A 161 -3.38 16.77 3.13
C SER A 161 -4.51 17.02 2.13
N PRO A 162 -5.79 17.00 2.54
CA PRO A 162 -6.88 17.41 1.67
C PRO A 162 -6.70 18.87 1.24
N GLY A 163 -7.18 19.21 0.04
CA GLY A 163 -7.22 20.59 -0.44
C GLY A 163 -8.28 21.41 0.29
N PRO A 164 -8.20 22.76 0.24
CA PRO A 164 -9.09 23.67 0.96
C PRO A 164 -10.58 23.57 0.57
N GLU A 165 -10.89 22.83 -0.49
CA GLU A 165 -12.25 22.62 -1.01
C GLU A 165 -12.91 21.34 -0.44
N TYR A 166 -12.18 20.55 0.34
CA TYR A 166 -12.59 19.23 0.88
C TYR A 166 -12.37 19.08 2.40
N ASP A 167 -12.50 20.17 3.17
CA ASP A 167 -12.65 20.09 4.64
C ASP A 167 -14.03 19.47 4.96
N PHE A 168 -14.04 18.23 5.45
CA PHE A 168 -15.23 17.55 5.98
C PHE A 168 -15.37 17.73 7.49
#